data_AF-A0A966LUB5-F1
#
_entry.id   AF-A0A966LUB5-F1
#
_cell.length_a   1.000
_cell.length_b   1.000
_cell.length_c   1.000
_cell.angle_alpha   90.00
_cell.angle_beta   90.00
_cell.angle_gamma   90.00
#
_symmetry.space_group_name_H-M   'P 1'
#
loop_
_entity.id
_entity.type
_entity.pdbx_description
1 polymer ?
#
loop_
_entity_poly.entity_id
_entity_poly.type
_entity_poly.pdbx_seq_one_letter_code
_entity_poly.pdbx_strand_id
1 'polypeptide(L)'
;IKMTTKSKIASAKARISQKIGLSYTKKFINFSDPISDVDYKLKIEEAKNEDGETVVKVSLPEEKNFFRGVKFSEKIRLEKMRDGQWVKILRAKFGAGAEELFGVTELHEESELEARDIRIIAAVEKLLAGNAHKVKIKKIASPRTRVHKAHA
;
A
#
# COMPACT_ATOMS: atom_id res chain seq x y z
N ILE A 1 -15.55 -28.50 18.01
CA ILE A 1 -14.13 -28.33 17.62
C ILE A 1 -13.50 -27.25 18.50
N LYS A 2 -12.51 -27.59 19.34
CA LYS A 2 -11.91 -26.67 20.32
C LYS A 2 -10.87 -25.80 19.59
N MET A 3 -11.10 -24.48 19.55
CA MET A 3 -10.18 -23.55 18.88
C MET A 3 -8.82 -23.47 19.61
N THR A 4 -7.74 -23.52 18.83
CA THR A 4 -6.35 -23.42 19.33
C THR A 4 -6.01 -22.00 19.78
N THR A 5 -5.05 -21.84 20.68
CA THR A 5 -4.64 -20.55 21.26
C THR A 5 -4.24 -19.53 20.18
N LYS A 6 -3.55 -19.98 19.12
CA LYS A 6 -3.20 -19.15 17.95
C LYS A 6 -4.44 -18.63 17.21
N SER A 7 -5.47 -19.47 17.02
CA SER A 7 -6.72 -19.07 16.36
C SER A 7 -7.55 -18.09 17.21
N LYS A 8 -7.51 -18.22 18.54
CA LYS A 8 -8.16 -17.28 19.46
C LYS A 8 -7.51 -15.90 19.42
N ILE A 9 -6.18 -15.83 19.33
CA ILE A 9 -5.43 -14.57 19.22
C ILE A 9 -5.73 -13.85 17.91
N ALA A 10 -5.77 -14.60 16.78
CA ALA A 10 -6.14 -14.03 15.48
C ALA A 10 -7.58 -13.49 15.48
N SER A 11 -8.53 -14.25 16.07
CA SER A 11 -9.92 -13.84 16.22
C SER A 11 -10.09 -12.61 17.12
N ALA A 12 -9.33 -12.51 18.21
CA ALA A 12 -9.33 -11.35 19.09
C ALA A 12 -8.76 -10.10 18.41
N LYS A 13 -7.64 -10.21 17.68
CA LYS A 13 -7.09 -9.11 16.88
C LYS A 13 -8.08 -8.61 15.82
N ALA A 14 -8.76 -9.53 15.12
CA ALA A 14 -9.77 -9.18 14.12
C ALA A 14 -10.97 -8.45 14.75
N ARG A 15 -11.45 -8.90 15.92
CA ARG A 15 -12.54 -8.24 16.66
C ARG A 15 -12.16 -6.85 17.18
N ILE A 16 -10.92 -6.67 17.62
CA ILE A 16 -10.39 -5.37 18.06
C ILE A 16 -10.28 -4.41 16.86
N SER A 17 -9.75 -4.87 15.72
CA SER A 17 -9.70 -4.08 14.48
C SER A 17 -11.08 -3.63 13.99
N GLN A 18 -12.11 -4.47 14.16
CA GLN A 18 -13.50 -4.12 13.84
C GLN A 18 -14.11 -3.10 14.83
N LYS A 19 -13.68 -3.10 16.09
CA LYS A 19 -14.20 -2.22 17.15
C LYS A 19 -13.62 -0.81 17.11
N ILE A 20 -12.43 -0.63 16.51
CA ILE A 20 -11.70 0.65 16.47
C ILE A 20 -11.90 1.38 15.12
N GLY A 21 -12.63 0.81 14.15
CA GLY A 21 -12.86 1.50 12.87
C GLY A 21 -11.61 1.66 11.99
N LEU A 22 -10.47 1.06 12.37
CA LEU A 22 -9.27 0.93 11.55
C LEU A 22 -9.57 -0.02 10.38
N SER A 23 -10.07 0.53 9.28
CA SER A 23 -10.17 -0.21 8.02
C SER A 23 -8.76 -0.31 7.42
N TYR A 24 -8.23 -1.53 7.40
CA TYR A 24 -7.00 -1.86 6.70
C TYR A 24 -7.34 -2.61 5.42
N THR A 25 -6.89 -2.09 4.27
CA THR A 25 -6.99 -2.79 2.99
C THR A 25 -5.62 -3.05 2.42
N LYS A 26 -5.47 -4.21 1.78
CA LYS A 26 -4.24 -4.66 1.16
C LYS A 26 -4.53 -5.12 -0.25
N LYS A 27 -3.78 -4.59 -1.21
CA LYS A 27 -3.89 -4.91 -2.63
C LYS A 27 -2.51 -5.23 -3.20
N PHE A 28 -2.47 -6.10 -4.19
CA PHE A 28 -1.29 -6.31 -5.01
C PHE A 28 -1.61 -5.86 -6.43
N ILE A 29 -0.72 -5.07 -7.01
CA ILE A 29 -0.84 -4.62 -8.40
C ILE A 29 0.43 -4.98 -9.14
N ASN A 30 0.31 -5.30 -10.42
CA ASN A 30 1.45 -5.38 -11.31
C ASN A 30 1.62 -4.01 -11.94
N PHE A 31 2.82 -3.46 -11.86
CA PHE A 31 3.22 -2.20 -12.46
C PHE A 31 4.37 -2.48 -13.41
N SER A 32 4.19 -2.17 -14.69
CA SER A 32 5.24 -2.25 -15.69
C SER A 32 5.86 -0.86 -15.81
N ASP A 33 7.16 -0.73 -15.52
CA ASP A 33 7.85 0.55 -15.66
C ASP A 33 8.19 0.81 -17.14
N PRO A 34 7.56 1.80 -17.78
CA PRO A 34 7.72 2.02 -19.23
C PRO A 34 9.13 2.44 -19.64
N ILE A 35 9.98 2.84 -18.68
CA ILE A 35 11.36 3.27 -18.98
C ILE A 35 12.35 2.11 -18.84
N SER A 36 12.22 1.30 -17.80
CA SER A 36 13.14 0.20 -17.52
C SER A 36 12.70 -1.14 -18.09
N ASP A 37 11.45 -1.24 -18.58
CA ASP A 37 10.83 -2.49 -19.04
C ASP A 37 10.84 -3.59 -17.96
N VAL A 38 10.75 -3.17 -16.69
CA VAL A 38 10.72 -4.05 -15.53
C VAL A 38 9.31 -4.09 -14.95
N ASP A 39 8.81 -5.30 -14.72
CA ASP A 39 7.55 -5.55 -14.06
C ASP A 39 7.71 -5.71 -12.55
N TYR A 40 7.03 -4.86 -11.79
CA TYR A 40 6.99 -4.86 -10.34
C TYR A 40 5.65 -5.35 -9.82
N LYS A 41 5.69 -6.35 -8.93
CA LYS A 41 4.52 -6.74 -8.14
C LYS A 41 4.46 -5.90 -6.87
N LEU A 42 3.80 -4.75 -6.94
CA LEU A 42 3.68 -3.79 -5.85
C LEU A 42 2.64 -4.26 -4.83
N LYS A 43 2.94 -4.05 -3.56
CA LYS A 43 2.01 -4.26 -2.46
C LYS A 43 1.55 -2.90 -1.92
N ILE A 44 0.27 -2.59 -2.07
CA ILE A 44 -0.35 -1.37 -1.56
C ILE A 44 -1.11 -1.71 -0.28
N GLU A 45 -0.85 -0.96 0.78
CA GLU A 45 -1.56 -1.03 2.05
C GLU A 45 -2.18 0.34 2.33
N GLU A 46 -3.49 0.36 2.55
CA GLU A 46 -4.23 1.55 2.96
C GLU A 46 -4.75 1.30 4.38
N ALA A 47 -4.38 2.16 5.33
CA ALA A 47 -4.87 2.12 6.69
C ALA A 47 -5.50 3.47 7.03
N LYS A 48 -6.67 3.47 7.65
CA LYS A 48 -7.20 4.68 8.27
C LYS A 48 -6.62 4.85 9.66
N ASN A 49 -5.99 5.98 9.96
CA ASN A 49 -5.61 6.30 11.33
C ASN A 49 -6.86 6.64 12.17
N GLU A 50 -6.66 6.81 13.47
CA GLU A 50 -7.73 7.17 14.43
C GLU A 50 -8.40 8.51 14.06
N ASP A 51 -7.67 9.39 13.38
CA ASP A 51 -8.12 10.69 12.87
C ASP A 51 -8.92 10.60 11.55
N GLY A 52 -9.06 9.39 10.98
CA GLY A 52 -9.80 9.13 9.74
C GLY A 52 -9.02 9.42 8.44
N GLU A 53 -7.77 9.86 8.53
CA GLU A 53 -6.86 10.04 7.40
C GLU A 53 -6.38 8.68 6.88
N THR A 54 -6.18 8.60 5.57
CA THR A 54 -5.73 7.37 4.91
C THR A 54 -4.22 7.41 4.74
N VAL A 55 -3.51 6.55 5.48
CA VAL A 55 -2.09 6.29 5.29
C VAL A 55 -1.94 5.26 4.19
N VAL A 56 -1.21 5.61 3.13
CA VAL A 56 -0.92 4.73 2.00
C VAL A 56 0.55 4.32 2.05
N LYS A 57 0.80 3.01 2.00
CA LYS A 57 2.14 2.43 1.90
C LYS A 57 2.24 1.57 0.66
N VAL A 58 3.28 1.77 -0.12
CA VAL A 58 3.59 0.97 -1.31
C VAL A 58 4.92 0.28 -1.06
N SER A 59 4.94 -1.05 -1.02
CA SER A 59 6.17 -1.83 -0.92
C SER A 59 6.52 -2.43 -2.27
N LEU A 60 7.75 -2.20 -2.71
CA LEU A 60 8.33 -2.85 -3.89
C LEU A 60 8.77 -4.27 -3.53
N PRO A 61 8.93 -5.16 -4.52
CA PRO A 61 9.59 -6.45 -4.34
C PRO A 61 10.97 -6.30 -3.72
N GLU A 62 11.40 -7.31 -2.95
CA GLU A 62 12.77 -7.37 -2.45
C GLU A 62 13.73 -7.65 -3.61
N GLU A 63 14.69 -6.76 -3.79
CA GLU A 63 15.73 -6.89 -4.82
C GLU A 63 16.99 -7.50 -4.20
N LYS A 64 17.67 -8.37 -4.95
CA LYS A 64 18.94 -8.97 -4.53
C LYS A 64 20.04 -8.37 -5.38
N ASN A 65 21.01 -7.76 -4.72
CA ASN A 65 22.08 -7.00 -5.34
C ASN A 65 23.45 -7.52 -4.91
N PHE A 66 24.49 -7.10 -5.63
CA PHE A 66 25.86 -7.46 -5.36
C PHE A 66 26.77 -6.26 -5.60
N PHE A 67 27.56 -5.88 -4.60
CA PHE A 67 28.48 -4.77 -4.69
C PHE A 67 29.80 -5.11 -3.98
N ARG A 68 30.92 -4.91 -4.68
CA ARG A 68 32.29 -5.13 -4.15
C ARG A 68 32.48 -6.44 -3.38
N GLY A 69 31.96 -7.55 -3.88
CA GLY A 69 32.13 -8.87 -3.23
C GLY A 69 31.03 -9.22 -2.23
N VAL A 70 30.15 -8.28 -1.88
CA VAL A 70 29.11 -8.46 -0.87
C VAL A 70 27.75 -8.57 -1.55
N LYS A 71 27.04 -9.66 -1.27
CA LYS A 71 25.63 -9.82 -1.62
C LYS A 71 24.79 -9.04 -0.60
N PHE A 72 23.75 -8.36 -1.05
CA PHE A 72 22.80 -7.72 -0.16
C PHE A 72 21.38 -7.83 -0.72
N SER A 73 20.40 -7.70 0.16
CA SER A 73 19.00 -7.55 -0.26
C SER A 73 18.46 -6.20 0.15
N GLU A 74 17.64 -5.62 -0.72
CA GLU A 74 17.10 -4.28 -0.58
C GLU A 74 15.57 -4.33 -0.60
N LYS A 75 14.97 -3.55 0.29
CA LYS A 75 13.52 -3.34 0.37
C LYS A 75 13.24 -1.87 0.34
N ILE A 76 12.48 -1.47 -0.65
CA ILE A 76 12.00 -0.10 -0.80
C ILE A 76 10.53 -0.04 -0.39
N ARG A 77 10.20 0.96 0.44
CA ARG A 77 8.82 1.31 0.78
C ARG A 77 8.61 2.80 0.54
N LEU A 78 7.55 3.12 -0.18
CA LEU A 78 7.06 4.48 -0.36
C LEU A 78 5.90 4.69 0.61
N GLU A 79 5.94 5.74 1.41
CA GLU A 79 4.92 6.06 2.40
C GLU A 79 4.40 7.47 2.18
N LYS A 80 3.07 7.61 2.13
CA LYS A 80 2.42 8.92 2.06
C LYS A 80 2.23 9.46 3.48
N MET A 81 2.86 10.60 3.75
CA MET A 81 2.82 11.34 5.00
C MET A 81 1.51 12.13 5.12
N ARG A 82 1.24 12.68 6.31
CA ARG A 82 -0.01 13.39 6.62
C ARG A 82 -0.21 14.67 5.82
N ASP A 83 0.88 15.36 5.52
CA ASP A 83 0.91 16.55 4.65
C ASP A 83 0.72 16.21 3.16
N GLY A 84 0.60 14.92 2.82
CA GLY A 84 0.46 14.43 1.47
C GLY A 84 1.78 14.23 0.74
N GLN A 85 2.92 14.55 1.36
CA GLN A 85 4.24 14.27 0.81
C GLN A 85 4.53 12.76 0.82
N TRP A 86 5.28 12.29 -0.16
CA TRP A 86 5.76 10.92 -0.21
C TRP A 86 7.22 10.86 0.27
N VAL A 87 7.53 9.86 1.07
CA VAL A 87 8.89 9.54 1.51
C VAL A 87 9.27 8.13 1.08
N LYS A 88 10.55 7.91 0.81
CA LYS A 88 11.11 6.60 0.48
C LYS A 88 11.92 6.10 1.66
N ILE A 89 11.57 4.91 2.13
CA ILE A 89 12.30 4.20 3.17
C ILE A 89 13.03 3.04 2.50
N LEU A 90 14.35 3.08 2.56
CA LEU A 90 15.24 2.04 2.07
C LEU A 90 15.72 1.20 3.24
N ARG A 91 15.61 -0.12 3.09
CA ARG A 91 16.24 -1.06 4.01
C ARG A 91 17.10 -2.05 3.26
N ALA A 92 18.40 -2.04 3.54
CA ALA A 92 19.33 -3.01 3.01
C ALA A 92 19.82 -3.96 4.11
N LYS A 93 19.96 -5.24 3.78
CA LYS A 93 20.61 -6.26 4.62
C LYS A 93 21.79 -6.83 3.86
N PHE A 94 22.97 -6.65 4.40
CA PHE A 94 24.20 -7.09 3.76
C PHE A 94 24.60 -8.49 4.23
N GLY A 95 25.24 -9.23 3.33
CA GLY A 95 25.77 -10.57 3.58
C GLY A 95 27.16 -10.56 4.20
N ALA A 96 27.81 -11.72 4.21
CA ALA A 96 29.16 -11.87 4.73
C ALA A 96 30.17 -10.93 4.04
N GLY A 97 31.13 -10.40 4.81
CA GLY A 97 32.15 -9.45 4.35
C GLY A 97 31.73 -7.98 4.43
N ALA A 98 30.46 -7.70 4.75
CA ALA A 98 29.93 -6.33 4.77
C ALA A 98 30.42 -5.50 5.95
N GLU A 99 30.52 -6.10 7.13
CA GLU A 99 31.01 -5.42 8.33
C GLU A 99 32.48 -5.01 8.14
N GLU A 100 33.28 -5.89 7.54
CA GLU A 100 34.68 -5.64 7.26
C GLU A 100 34.90 -4.60 6.15
N LEU A 101 34.03 -4.56 5.14
CA LEU A 101 34.18 -3.66 3.99
C LEU A 101 33.51 -2.30 4.17
N PHE A 102 32.40 -2.24 4.89
CA PHE A 102 31.54 -1.06 5.00
C PHE A 102 31.27 -0.62 6.44
N GLY A 103 31.68 -1.41 7.45
CA GLY A 103 31.42 -1.13 8.86
C GLY A 103 29.95 -1.31 9.26
N VAL A 104 29.10 -1.83 8.38
CA VAL A 104 27.66 -1.99 8.60
C VAL A 104 27.14 -3.32 8.03
N THR A 105 26.16 -3.91 8.72
CA THR A 105 25.50 -5.16 8.31
C THR A 105 24.05 -4.95 7.87
N GLU A 106 23.44 -3.83 8.28
CA GLU A 106 22.13 -3.38 7.82
C GLU A 106 22.15 -1.86 7.62
N LEU A 107 21.36 -1.38 6.67
CA LEU A 107 21.06 0.03 6.47
C LEU A 107 19.53 0.21 6.55
N HIS A 108 19.09 1.25 7.25
CA HIS A 108 17.69 1.64 7.30
C HIS A 108 17.60 3.16 7.38
N GLU A 109 17.24 3.77 6.26
CA GLU A 109 17.25 5.22 6.13
C GLU A 109 16.11 5.72 5.25
N GLU A 110 15.78 6.98 5.45
CA GLU A 110 15.02 7.74 4.48
C GLU A 110 15.93 8.12 3.32
N SER A 111 15.45 7.96 2.10
CA SER A 111 16.21 8.18 0.88
C SER A 111 15.42 9.08 -0.06
N GLU A 112 16.10 9.70 -1.00
CA GLU A 112 15.47 10.56 -2.00
C GLU A 112 14.58 9.74 -2.94
N LEU A 113 13.49 10.35 -3.39
CA LEU A 113 12.62 9.76 -4.40
C LEU A 113 13.34 9.78 -5.76
N GLU A 114 13.51 8.61 -6.34
CA GLU A 114 14.04 8.48 -7.69
C GLU A 114 12.92 8.63 -8.72
N ALA A 115 13.30 8.83 -9.99
CA ALA A 115 12.34 8.95 -11.08
C ALA A 115 11.38 7.74 -11.17
N ARG A 116 11.86 6.52 -10.86
CA ARG A 116 11.04 5.31 -10.78
C ARG A 116 9.97 5.42 -9.70
N ASP A 117 10.36 5.89 -8.52
CA ASP A 117 9.47 6.03 -7.37
C ASP A 117 8.34 7.00 -7.69
N ILE A 118 8.66 8.13 -8.34
CA ILE A 118 7.68 9.13 -8.78
C ILE A 118 6.66 8.52 -9.76
N ARG A 119 7.10 7.70 -10.72
CA ARG A 119 6.20 7.01 -11.67
C ARG A 119 5.28 6.01 -10.97
N ILE A 120 5.81 5.23 -10.03
CA ILE A 120 5.03 4.29 -9.22
C ILE A 120 3.98 5.05 -8.41
N ILE A 121 4.37 6.15 -7.74
CA ILE A 121 3.47 7.00 -6.96
C ILE A 121 2.33 7.51 -7.84
N ALA A 122 2.65 8.09 -9.00
CA ALA A 122 1.64 8.62 -9.91
C ALA A 122 0.63 7.53 -10.36
N ALA A 123 1.11 6.32 -10.66
CA ALA A 123 0.26 5.19 -11.03
C ALA A 123 -0.66 4.75 -9.88
N VAL A 124 -0.13 4.69 -8.66
CA VAL A 124 -0.88 4.33 -7.45
C VAL A 124 -1.94 5.39 -7.13
N GLU A 125 -1.58 6.67 -7.17
CA GLU A 125 -2.52 7.76 -6.90
C GLU A 125 -3.67 7.78 -7.91
N LYS A 126 -3.38 7.58 -9.20
CA LYS A 126 -4.40 7.42 -10.24
C LYS A 126 -5.34 6.24 -9.97
N LEU A 127 -4.80 5.12 -9.52
CA LEU A 127 -5.58 3.93 -9.19
C LEU A 127 -6.49 4.16 -7.96
N LEU A 128 -5.98 4.85 -6.93
CA LEU A 128 -6.74 5.17 -5.74
C LEU A 128 -7.85 6.20 -6.03
N ALA A 129 -7.57 7.23 -6.82
CA ALA A 129 -8.56 8.21 -7.27
C ALA A 129 -9.65 7.57 -8.16
N GLY A 130 -9.24 6.67 -9.07
CA GLY A 130 -10.18 5.92 -9.92
C GLY A 130 -11.12 4.99 -9.14
N ASN A 131 -10.69 4.47 -7.98
CA ASN A 131 -11.56 3.71 -7.08
C ASN A 131 -12.53 4.60 -6.29
N ALA A 132 -12.18 5.87 -6.02
CA ALA A 132 -13.08 6.82 -5.38
C ALA A 132 -14.29 7.18 -6.29
N HIS A 133 -14.11 7.18 -7.61
CA HIS A 133 -15.20 7.43 -8.58
C HIS A 133 -16.21 6.27 -8.72
N LYS A 134 -15.94 5.09 -8.13
CA LYS A 134 -16.92 3.99 -8.07
C LYS A 134 -17.86 4.06 -6.85
N VAL A 135 -17.77 5.10 -6.02
CA VAL A 135 -18.59 5.24 -4.81
C VAL A 135 -19.81 6.13 -5.05
N LYS A 136 -20.98 5.46 -5.12
CA LYS A 136 -22.37 5.96 -4.99
C LYS A 136 -22.85 6.99 -6.02
N ILE A 137 -23.33 6.48 -7.15
CA ILE A 137 -24.61 6.98 -7.68
C ILE A 137 -25.70 6.20 -6.94
N LYS A 138 -26.23 6.77 -5.84
CA LYS A 138 -27.59 6.40 -5.43
C LYS A 138 -28.48 6.78 -6.62
N LYS A 139 -29.11 5.80 -7.27
CA LYS A 139 -30.29 6.07 -8.10
C LYS A 139 -31.27 6.84 -7.21
N ILE A 140 -31.34 8.16 -7.39
CA ILE A 140 -32.49 8.92 -6.94
C ILE A 140 -33.60 8.41 -7.85
N ALA A 141 -34.45 7.53 -7.32
CA ALA A 141 -35.69 7.18 -7.98
C ALA A 141 -36.44 8.50 -8.16
N SER A 142 -36.55 8.95 -9.40
CA SER A 142 -37.42 10.04 -9.77
C SER A 142 -38.83 9.70 -9.28
N PRO A 143 -39.55 10.63 -8.62
CA PRO A 143 -40.91 10.38 -8.18
C PRO A 143 -41.76 9.97 -9.38
N ARG A 144 -42.33 8.77 -9.37
CA ARG A 144 -43.38 8.40 -10.32
C ARG A 144 -44.54 9.34 -10.07
N THR A 145 -44.70 10.34 -10.93
CA THR A 145 -45.94 11.10 -11.04
C THR A 145 -47.06 10.13 -11.42
N ARG A 146 -47.94 9.89 -10.45
CA ARG A 146 -49.14 9.09 -10.60
C ARG A 146 -50.12 9.89 -11.45
N VAL A 147 -50.13 9.67 -12.76
CA VAL A 147 -51.19 10.21 -13.62
C VAL A 147 -52.42 9.32 -13.41
N HIS A 148 -53.34 9.78 -12.57
CA HIS A 148 -54.69 9.26 -12.52
C HIS A 148 -55.32 9.51 -13.89
N LYS A 149 -55.55 8.44 -14.66
CA LYS A 149 -56.44 8.51 -15.82
C LYS A 149 -57.87 8.51 -15.27
N ALA A 150 -58.46 9.69 -15.20
CA ALA A 150 -59.89 9.84 -14.96
C ALA A 150 -60.66 9.28 -16.16
N HIS A 151 -61.76 8.59 -15.84
CA HIS A 151 -62.75 8.09 -16.79
C HIS A 151 -63.35 9.20 -17.65
N ALA A 152 -63.61 8.88 -18.92
CA ALA A 152 -64.81 9.25 -19.64
C ALA A 152 -65.17 8.07 -20.56
#